data_AF-A0A1H4NVT3-F1
#
_entry.id   AF-A0A1H4NVT3-F1
#
_cell.length_a   1.000
_cell.length_b   1.000
_cell.length_c   1.000
_cell.angle_alpha   90.00
_cell.angle_beta   90.00
_cell.angle_gamma   90.00
#
_symmetry.space_group_name_H-M   'P 1'
#
loop_
_entity.id
_entity.type
_entity.pdbx_description
1 polymer ?
#
loop_
_entity_poly.entity_id
_entity_poly.type
_entity_poly.pdbx_seq_one_letter_code
_entity_poly.pdbx_strand_id
1 'polypeptide(L)' 'MGGQSPISFLSIDTYARRYDIRGVEFETFLAFVSAMDEEYLEHVQREADREKKAEENRRALREGGQANGGSSAVVPASHV' A
#
# COMPACT_ATOMS: atom_id res chain seq x y z
N MET A 1 -0.04 -11.90 3.29
CA MET A 1 -1.16 -11.83 2.32
C MET A 1 -0.59 -12.10 0.94
N GLY A 2 -1.23 -12.94 0.13
CA GLY A 2 -0.79 -13.18 -1.25
C GLY A 2 -1.02 -11.96 -2.15
N GLY A 3 -0.30 -11.87 -3.27
CA GLY A 3 -0.48 -10.78 -4.25
C GLY A 3 0.37 -9.53 -4.02
N GLN A 4 1.42 -9.60 -3.22
CA GLN A 4 2.40 -8.49 -3.08
C GLN A 4 3.62 -8.65 -3.99
N SER A 5 3.62 -9.68 -4.82
CA SER A 5 4.70 -10.00 -5.74
C SER A 5 4.08 -10.49 -7.05
N PRO A 6 4.82 -10.36 -8.16
CA PRO A 6 4.36 -10.89 -9.43
C PRO A 6 3.97 -12.36 -9.36
N ILE A 7 2.98 -12.75 -10.16
CA ILE A 7 2.62 -14.15 -10.38
C ILE A 7 3.82 -14.84 -11.03
N SER A 8 4.26 -15.96 -10.46
CA SER A 8 5.42 -16.65 -11.01
C SER A 8 5.11 -17.20 -12.40
N PHE A 9 6.06 -17.04 -13.33
CA PHE A 9 5.94 -17.60 -14.67
C PHE A 9 5.66 -19.10 -14.65
N LEU A 10 6.29 -19.85 -13.72
CA LEU A 10 6.06 -21.29 -13.58
C LEU A 10 4.59 -21.63 -13.28
N SER A 11 3.89 -20.79 -12.51
CA SER A 11 2.47 -20.98 -12.22
C SER A 11 1.62 -20.75 -13.47
N ILE A 12 1.95 -19.71 -14.24
CA ILE A 12 1.28 -19.38 -15.51
C ILE A 12 1.52 -20.49 -16.55
N ASP A 13 2.76 -20.94 -16.72
CA ASP A 13 3.14 -22.04 -17.61
C ASP A 13 2.46 -23.37 -17.20
N THR A 14 2.43 -23.69 -15.92
CA THR A 14 1.75 -24.90 -15.42
C THR A 14 0.25 -24.86 -15.72
N TYR A 15 -0.38 -23.70 -15.55
CA TYR A 15 -1.79 -23.50 -15.89
C TYR A 15 -2.02 -23.65 -17.39
N ALA A 16 -1.23 -22.97 -18.21
CA ALA A 16 -1.34 -23.03 -19.67
C ALA A 16 -1.20 -24.47 -20.20
N ARG A 17 -0.21 -25.23 -19.71
CA ARG A 17 -0.02 -26.64 -20.06
C ARG A 17 -1.20 -27.52 -19.65
N ARG A 18 -1.78 -27.28 -18.48
CA ARG A 18 -2.94 -28.04 -17.99
C ARG A 18 -4.15 -27.90 -18.91
N TYR A 19 -4.31 -26.75 -19.55
CA TYR A 19 -5.44 -26.44 -20.42
C TYR A 19 -5.08 -26.38 -21.91
N ASP A 20 -3.90 -26.90 -22.27
CA ASP A 20 -3.39 -26.94 -23.64
C ASP A 20 -3.35 -25.58 -24.37
N ILE A 21 -3.14 -24.49 -23.61
CA ILE A 21 -2.93 -23.15 -24.15
C ILE A 21 -1.48 -23.06 -24.62
N ARG A 22 -1.25 -22.93 -25.93
CA ARG A 22 0.08 -23.00 -26.57
C ARG A 22 0.21 -21.95 -27.66
N GLY A 23 1.41 -21.77 -28.20
CA GLY A 23 1.65 -20.89 -29.35
C GLY A 23 1.16 -19.46 -29.12
N VAL A 24 0.48 -18.89 -30.11
CA VAL A 24 -0.02 -17.51 -30.10
C VAL A 24 -1.05 -17.28 -28.99
N GLU A 25 -1.86 -18.30 -28.67
CA GLU A 25 -2.81 -18.26 -27.57
C GLU A 25 -2.10 -18.13 -26.23
N PHE A 26 -0.97 -18.83 -26.05
CA PHE A 26 -0.15 -18.70 -24.85
C PHE A 26 0.49 -17.32 -24.75
N GLU A 27 1.03 -16.78 -25.84
CA GLU A 27 1.60 -15.43 -25.87
C GLU A 27 0.55 -14.38 -25.48
N THR A 28 -0.67 -14.50 -26.03
CA THR A 28 -1.80 -13.61 -25.73
C THR A 28 -2.22 -13.75 -24.26
N PHE A 29 -2.33 -14.98 -23.76
CA PHE A 29 -2.68 -15.26 -22.37
C PHE A 29 -1.63 -14.69 -21.40
N LEU A 30 -0.34 -14.91 -21.68
CA LEU A 30 0.75 -14.42 -20.87
C LEU A 30 0.77 -12.89 -20.84
N ALA A 31 0.59 -12.23 -21.99
CA ALA A 31 0.53 -10.78 -22.07
C ALA A 31 -0.64 -10.21 -21.24
N PHE A 32 -1.81 -10.82 -21.36
CA PHE A 32 -3.00 -10.40 -20.63
C PHE A 32 -2.84 -10.57 -19.11
N VAL A 33 -2.39 -11.74 -18.65
CA VAL A 33 -2.18 -12.01 -17.22
C VAL A 33 -1.11 -11.10 -16.64
N SER A 34 -0.01 -10.87 -17.38
CA SER A 34 1.06 -9.96 -16.94
C SER A 34 0.57 -8.54 -16.76
N ALA A 35 -0.25 -8.03 -17.69
CA ALA A 35 -0.80 -6.68 -17.60
C ALA A 35 -1.73 -6.51 -16.38
N MET A 36 -2.58 -7.52 -16.09
CA MET A 36 -3.44 -7.50 -14.91
C MET A 36 -2.63 -7.56 -13.60
N ASP A 37 -1.58 -8.38 -13.57
CA ASP A 37 -0.70 -8.53 -12.41
C ASP A 37 0.05 -7.22 -12.12
N GLU A 38 0.58 -6.57 -13.16
CA GLU A 38 1.23 -5.26 -13.05
C GLU A 38 0.27 -4.18 -12.51
N GLU A 39 -0.92 -4.04 -13.10
CA GLU A 39 -1.92 -3.06 -12.63
C GLU A 39 -2.30 -3.29 -11.17
N TYR A 40 -2.47 -4.55 -10.77
CA TYR A 40 -2.79 -4.90 -9.39
C TYR A 40 -1.66 -4.54 -8.43
N LEU A 41 -0.40 -4.83 -8.78
CA LEU A 41 0.75 -4.48 -7.94
C LEU A 41 0.90 -2.96 -7.79
N GLU A 42 0.68 -2.20 -8.86
CA GLU A 42 0.64 -0.74 -8.80
C GLU A 42 -0.48 -0.22 -7.90
N HIS A 43 -1.66 -0.84 -7.95
CA HIS A 43 -2.77 -0.52 -7.05
C HIS A 43 -2.39 -0.77 -5.58
N VAL A 44 -1.86 -1.95 -5.27
CA VAL A 44 -1.44 -2.32 -3.90
C VAL A 44 -0.36 -1.35 -3.39
N GLN A 45 0.62 -1.00 -4.22
CA GLN A 45 1.66 -0.05 -3.84
C GLN A 45 1.08 1.35 -3.56
N ARG A 46 0.15 1.82 -4.40
CA ARG A 46 -0.53 3.11 -4.19
C ARG A 46 -1.30 3.14 -2.87
N GLU A 47 -1.99 2.07 -2.52
CA GLU A 47 -2.71 1.99 -1.24
C GLU A 47 -1.75 1.99 -0.05
N ALA A 48 -0.65 1.23 -0.12
CA ALA A 48 0.37 1.23 0.94
C ALA A 48 0.99 2.63 1.15
N ASP A 49 1.24 3.37 0.08
CA ASP A 49 1.78 4.74 0.16
C ASP A 49 0.76 5.73 0.71
N ARG A 50 -0.54 5.56 0.40
CA ARG A 50 -1.62 6.36 0.99
C ARG A 50 -1.72 6.13 2.50
N GLU A 51 -1.65 4.88 2.94
CA GLU A 51 -1.69 4.53 4.36
C GLU A 51 -0.50 5.12 5.12
N LYS A 52 0.72 5.02 4.57
CA LYS A 52 1.91 5.64 5.16
C LYS A 52 1.76 7.15 5.30
N LYS A 53 1.34 7.85 4.25
CA LYS A 53 1.11 9.30 4.29
C LYS A 53 0.03 9.68 5.31
N ALA A 54 -1.03 8.89 5.42
CA ALA A 54 -2.08 9.12 6.41
C ALA A 54 -1.55 8.95 7.84
N GLU A 55 -0.69 7.96 8.09
CA GLU A 55 -0.05 7.77 9.41
C GLU A 55 0.93 8.88 9.74
N GLU A 56 1.76 9.30 8.78
CA GLU A 56 2.67 10.45 8.94
C GLU A 56 1.90 11.73 9.28
N ASN A 57 0.79 11.98 8.59
CA ASN A 57 -0.07 13.12 8.88
C ASN A 57 -0.71 13.01 10.28
N ARG A 58 -1.21 11.83 10.67
CA ARG A 58 -1.73 11.58 12.03
C ARG A 58 -0.67 11.83 13.10
N ARG A 59 0.57 11.41 12.85
CA ARG A 59 1.70 11.61 13.76
C ARG A 59 2.08 13.09 13.86
N ALA A 60 2.19 13.80 12.75
CA ALA A 60 2.47 15.23 12.72
C ALA A 60 1.41 16.06 13.47
N LEU A 61 0.12 15.72 13.33
CA LEU A 61 -0.97 16.33 14.07
C LEU A 61 -0.85 16.12 15.59
N ARG A 62 -0.43 14.93 16.03
CA ARG A 62 -0.22 14.64 17.46
C ARG A 62 0.96 15.41 18.04
N GLU A 63 2.07 15.48 17.31
CA GLU A 63 3.28 16.19 17.73
C GLU A 63 3.06 17.72 17.72
N GLY A 64 2.32 18.26 16.75
CA GLY A 64 1.95 19.67 16.70
C GLY A 64 0.94 20.10 17.78
N GLY A 65 0.01 19.22 18.17
CA GLY A 65 -0.95 19.48 19.25
C GLY A 65 -0.32 19.54 20.66
N GLN A 66 0.82 18.88 20.86
CA GLN A 66 1.54 18.89 22.15
C GLN A 66 2.29 20.20 22.42
N ALA A 67 2.66 20.96 21.38
CA ALA A 67 3.38 22.22 21.53
C ALA A 67 2.51 23.40 22.03
N ASN A 68 1.18 23.29 21.94
CA ASN A 68 0.26 24.40 22.25
C ASN A 68 -0.56 24.22 23.54
N GLY A 69 -0.44 23.07 24.22
CA GLY A 69 -1.21 22.75 25.44
C GLY A 69 -0.47 22.99 26.76
N GLY A 70 0.77 23.49 26.72
CA GLY A 70 1.67 23.60 27.87
C GLY A 70 1.90 25.03 28.37
N SER A 71 0.87 25.87 28.51
CA SER A 71 0.99 27.09 29.33
C SER A 71 -0.37 27.67 29.73
N SER A 72 -0.97 27.11 30.78
CA SER A 72 -1.99 27.84 31.56
C SER A 72 -2.04 27.28 32.98
N ALA A 73 -1.07 27.67 33.81
CA ALA A 73 -1.19 27.56 35.26
C ALA A 73 -0.13 28.45 35.94
N VAL A 74 -0.38 29.75 36.02
CA VAL A 74 0.14 30.56 37.13
C VAL A 74 -0.92 31.59 37.51
N VAL A 75 -1.76 31.25 38.47
CA VAL A 75 -2.59 32.21 39.21
C VAL A 75 -1.67 32.82 40.28
N PRO A 76 -1.42 34.14 40.30
CA PRO A 76 -0.60 34.74 41.35
C PRO A 76 -1.38 34.79 42.65
N ALA A 77 -0.76 34.26 43.71
CA ALA A 77 -1.30 34.32 45.07
C ALA A 77 -1.35 35.78 45.55
N SER A 78 -2.56 36.27 45.82
CA SER A 78 -2.76 37.44 46.67
C SER A 78 -2.37 37.09 48.11
N HIS A 79 -1.50 37.89 48.71
CA HIS A 79 -1.36 37.95 50.17
C HIS A 79 -1.67 39.38 50.63
N VAL A 80 -2.43 39.39 51.74
CA VAL A 80 -2.94 40.52 52.52
C VAL A 80 -1.80 41.26 53.21
#